data_AF-A0A7Y2IMF1-F1
#
_entry.id   AF-A0A7Y2IMF1-F1
#
_cell.length_a   1.000
_cell.length_b   1.000
_cell.length_c   1.000
_cell.angle_alpha   90.00
_cell.angle_beta   90.00
_cell.angle_gamma   90.00
#
_symmetry.space_group_name_H-M   'P 1'
#
loop_
_entity.id
_entity.type
_entity.pdbx_description
1 polymer ?
#
loop_
_entity_poly.entity_id
_entity_poly.type
_entity_poly.pdbx_seq_one_letter_code
_entity_poly.pdbx_strand_id
1 'polypeptide(L)'
;MAKLDQAALTEAIVGVTGATPDPSGAADLVYDKGNIVVAADPKDYKAAFKRLKKVDGYRWLVINRADLFAANNLSIGSKAGIMDQDGKILKQADLPRQKM
;
A
#
# COMPACT_ATOMS: atom_id res chain seq x y z
N MET A 1 -16.41 10.05 4.45
CA MET A 1 -16.52 8.57 4.51
C MET A 1 -16.06 8.12 5.88
N ALA A 2 -16.72 7.11 6.44
CA ALA A 2 -16.26 6.49 7.68
C ALA A 2 -14.90 5.82 7.45
N LYS A 3 -14.06 5.81 8.47
CA LYS A 3 -12.78 5.10 8.46
C LYS A 3 -13.06 3.60 8.39
N LEU A 4 -12.50 2.93 7.38
CA LEU A 4 -12.59 1.48 7.23
C LEU A 4 -11.60 0.79 8.17
N ASP A 5 -12.01 -0.34 8.72
CA ASP A 5 -11.10 -1.26 9.40
C ASP A 5 -10.24 -2.03 8.39
N GLN A 6 -9.33 -2.88 8.90
CA GLN A 6 -8.39 -3.63 8.07
C GLN A 6 -9.10 -4.55 7.05
N ALA A 7 -10.17 -5.23 7.46
CA ALA A 7 -10.87 -6.18 6.61
C ALA A 7 -11.64 -5.45 5.51
N ALA A 8 -12.41 -4.42 5.89
CA ALA A 8 -13.19 -3.62 4.95
C ALA A 8 -12.30 -2.86 3.96
N LEU A 9 -11.14 -2.34 4.40
CA LEU A 9 -10.18 -1.68 3.51
C LEU A 9 -9.55 -2.67 2.50
N THR A 10 -9.27 -3.90 2.95
CA THR A 10 -8.74 -4.97 2.09
C THR A 10 -9.77 -5.40 1.06
N GLU A 11 -11.02 -5.62 1.48
CA GLU A 11 -12.12 -5.97 0.57
C GLU A 11 -12.36 -4.87 -0.48
N ALA A 12 -12.38 -3.61 -0.05
CA ALA A 12 -12.56 -2.47 -0.95
C ALA A 12 -11.48 -2.41 -2.03
N ILE A 13 -10.19 -2.51 -1.65
CA ILE A 13 -9.12 -2.45 -2.65
C ILE A 13 -9.13 -3.67 -3.57
N VAL A 14 -9.43 -4.88 -3.07
CA VAL A 14 -9.60 -6.07 -3.91
C VAL A 14 -10.71 -5.86 -4.94
N GLY A 15 -11.86 -5.32 -4.52
CA GLY A 15 -13.00 -5.06 -5.41
C GLY A 15 -12.69 -4.08 -6.55
N VAL A 16 -11.83 -3.09 -6.31
CA VAL A 16 -11.47 -2.08 -7.32
C VAL A 16 -10.30 -2.52 -8.20
N THR A 17 -9.31 -3.21 -7.63
CA THR A 17 -8.06 -3.55 -8.33
C THR A 17 -8.07 -4.94 -8.94
N GLY A 18 -8.94 -5.84 -8.47
CA GLY A 18 -8.87 -7.27 -8.80
C GLY A 18 -7.64 -7.97 -8.22
N ALA A 19 -6.98 -7.36 -7.22
CA ALA A 19 -5.81 -7.93 -6.58
C ALA A 19 -6.14 -9.25 -5.86
N THR A 20 -5.19 -10.17 -5.84
CA THR A 20 -5.33 -11.48 -5.18
C THR A 20 -4.38 -11.59 -3.99
N PRO A 21 -4.68 -12.43 -2.98
CA PRO A 21 -3.75 -12.65 -1.87
C PRO A 21 -2.34 -13.03 -2.32
N ASP A 22 -1.32 -12.45 -1.69
CA ASP A 22 0.08 -12.85 -1.95
C ASP A 22 0.37 -14.23 -1.36
N PRO A 23 0.69 -15.26 -2.18
CA PRO A 23 0.97 -16.60 -1.68
C PRO A 23 2.23 -16.68 -0.80
N SER A 24 3.15 -15.72 -0.91
CA SER A 24 4.37 -15.68 -0.11
C SER A 24 4.18 -15.00 1.25
N GLY A 25 3.11 -14.24 1.44
CA GLY A 25 2.86 -13.39 2.61
C GLY A 25 3.82 -12.21 2.76
N ALA A 26 4.67 -11.92 1.76
CA ALA A 26 5.59 -10.79 1.80
C ALA A 26 4.82 -9.45 1.70
N ALA A 27 3.80 -9.43 0.85
CA ALA A 27 2.74 -8.43 0.75
C ALA A 27 1.41 -9.01 1.27
N ASP A 28 0.36 -8.19 1.30
CA ASP A 28 -0.99 -8.68 1.61
C ASP A 28 -1.69 -9.13 0.32
N LEU A 29 -1.50 -8.37 -0.77
CA LEU A 29 -2.08 -8.66 -2.08
C LEU A 29 -1.07 -8.44 -3.20
N VAL A 30 -1.30 -9.10 -4.34
CA VAL A 30 -0.60 -8.92 -5.61
C VAL A 30 -1.59 -8.38 -6.63
N TYR A 31 -1.18 -7.31 -7.32
CA TYR A 31 -1.93 -6.61 -8.35
C TYR A 31 -1.07 -6.50 -9.62
N ASP A 32 -1.68 -6.26 -10.78
CA ASP A 32 -0.98 -6.18 -12.08
C ASP A 32 0.15 -5.13 -12.08
N LYS A 33 0.00 -4.06 -11.30
CA LYS A 33 0.95 -2.95 -11.13
C LYS A 33 1.78 -3.07 -9.85
N GLY A 34 1.90 -4.28 -9.28
CA GLY A 34 2.83 -4.57 -8.20
C GLY A 34 2.16 -5.03 -6.90
N ASN A 35 2.91 -4.89 -5.81
CA ASN A 35 2.56 -5.51 -4.54
C ASN A 35 1.90 -4.51 -3.60
N ILE A 36 0.87 -4.95 -2.89
CA ILE A 36 0.04 -4.13 -2.02
C ILE A 36 0.19 -4.60 -0.58
N VAL A 37 0.45 -3.65 0.31
CA VAL A 37 0.25 -3.81 1.76
C VAL A 37 -0.90 -2.90 2.17
N VAL A 38 -1.80 -3.41 3.00
CA VAL A 38 -2.96 -2.70 3.51
C VAL A 38 -2.70 -2.32 4.97
N ALA A 39 -2.96 -1.07 5.33
CA ALA A 39 -2.90 -0.64 6.72
C ALA A 39 -4.03 0.35 7.02
N ALA A 40 -4.99 -0.08 7.85
CA ALA A 40 -6.13 0.76 8.22
C ALA A 40 -5.81 1.80 9.30
N ASP A 41 -4.85 1.51 10.19
CA ASP A 41 -4.50 2.36 11.34
C ASP A 41 -3.11 3.01 11.17
N PRO A 42 -2.98 4.33 11.37
CA PRO A 42 -1.70 5.05 11.34
C PRO A 42 -0.57 4.43 12.16
N LYS A 43 -0.88 3.76 13.28
CA LYS A 43 0.14 3.10 14.11
C LYS A 43 0.92 2.01 13.36
N ASP A 44 0.30 1.42 12.34
CA ASP A 44 0.85 0.28 11.60
C ASP A 44 1.68 0.71 10.37
N TYR A 45 1.60 1.99 9.96
CA TYR A 45 2.22 2.47 8.71
C TYR A 45 3.73 2.28 8.68
N LYS A 46 4.39 2.48 9.82
CA LYS A 46 5.85 2.30 9.91
C LYS A 46 6.25 0.85 9.64
N ALA A 47 5.49 -0.11 10.17
CA ALA A 47 5.71 -1.53 9.93
C ALA A 47 5.35 -1.90 8.47
N ALA A 48 4.26 -1.35 7.95
CA ALA A 48 3.82 -1.55 6.57
C ALA A 48 4.86 -1.09 5.53
N PHE A 49 5.40 0.13 5.65
CA PHE A 49 6.48 0.60 4.79
C PHE A 49 7.76 -0.23 4.92
N LYS A 50 8.05 -0.79 6.11
CA LYS A 50 9.18 -1.71 6.30
C LYS A 50 8.98 -3.04 5.57
N ARG A 51 7.74 -3.56 5.52
CA ARG A 51 7.39 -4.75 4.71
C ARG A 51 7.59 -4.46 3.22
N LEU A 52 7.01 -3.36 2.72
CA LEU A 52 7.11 -2.98 1.30
C LEU A 52 8.54 -2.85 0.79
N LYS A 53 9.50 -2.41 1.63
CA LYS A 53 10.92 -2.33 1.24
C LYS A 53 11.54 -3.68 0.87
N LYS A 54 11.00 -4.79 1.36
CA LYS A 54 11.48 -6.15 1.10
C LYS A 54 10.87 -6.78 -0.16
N VAL A 55 9.91 -6.09 -0.77
CA VAL A 55 9.18 -6.58 -1.93
C VAL A 55 9.77 -5.96 -3.20
N ASP A 56 9.94 -6.77 -4.24
CA ASP A 56 10.46 -6.30 -5.52
C ASP A 56 9.37 -5.65 -6.38
N GLY A 57 9.82 -4.89 -7.39
CA GLY A 57 8.93 -4.17 -8.31
C GLY A 57 8.22 -2.97 -7.67
N TYR A 58 7.07 -2.62 -8.23
CA TYR A 58 6.21 -1.55 -7.72
C TYR A 58 5.55 -1.95 -6.40
N ARG A 59 5.43 -0.98 -5.50
CA ARG A 59 5.01 -1.17 -4.11
C ARG A 59 3.95 -0.15 -3.76
N TRP A 60 2.89 -0.60 -3.12
CA TRP A 60 1.74 0.22 -2.77
C TRP A 60 1.33 0.02 -1.33
N LEU A 61 1.13 1.13 -0.61
CA LEU A 61 0.45 1.13 0.67
C LEU A 61 -0.99 1.60 0.47
N VAL A 62 -1.96 0.81 0.89
CA VAL A 62 -3.38 1.20 0.91
C VAL A 62 -3.73 1.67 2.31
N ILE A 63 -4.33 2.87 2.40
CA ILE A 63 -4.73 3.51 3.65
C ILE A 63 -6.16 4.08 3.55
N ASN A 64 -6.72 4.48 4.68
CA ASN A 64 -7.85 5.39 4.69
C ASN A 64 -7.39 6.78 4.23
N ARG A 65 -8.09 7.40 3.25
CA ARG A 65 -7.70 8.72 2.70
C ARG A 65 -7.49 9.81 3.76
N ALA A 66 -8.28 9.78 4.85
CA ALA A 66 -8.18 10.74 5.96
C ALA A 66 -6.80 10.72 6.66
N ASP A 67 -6.07 9.61 6.58
CA ASP A 67 -4.80 9.40 7.25
C ASP A 67 -3.57 9.72 6.35
N LEU A 68 -3.78 10.36 5.20
CA LEU A 68 -2.71 10.67 4.24
C LEU A 68 -1.52 11.38 4.88
N PHE A 69 -1.75 12.34 5.77
CA PHE A 69 -0.67 13.08 6.43
C PHE A 69 0.15 12.23 7.39
N ALA A 70 -0.45 11.19 8.00
CA ALA A 70 0.28 10.24 8.82
C ALA A 70 1.17 9.31 7.98
N ALA A 71 0.73 8.96 6.76
CA ALA A 71 1.50 8.11 5.84
C ALA A 71 2.58 8.87 5.05
N ASN A 72 2.33 10.15 4.70
CA ASN A 72 3.15 10.89 3.75
C ASN A 72 4.62 10.98 4.18
N ASN A 73 4.90 11.33 5.44
CA ASN A 73 6.28 11.44 5.94
C ASN A 73 7.05 10.11 5.85
N LEU A 74 6.36 8.99 6.10
CA LEU A 74 6.97 7.65 6.06
C LEU A 74 7.25 7.17 4.63
N SER A 75 6.52 7.69 3.65
CA SER A 75 6.70 7.34 2.24
C SER A 75 7.93 7.99 1.59
N ILE A 76 8.49 9.03 2.19
CA ILE A 76 9.66 9.76 1.65
C ILE A 76 10.86 8.81 1.57
N GLY A 77 11.46 8.71 0.37
CA GLY A 77 12.59 7.80 0.12
C GLY A 77 12.25 6.31 0.10
N SER A 78 11.00 5.91 0.38
CA SER A 78 10.58 4.50 0.36
C SER A 78 10.38 3.94 -1.05
N LYS A 79 10.16 4.82 -2.03
CA LYS A 79 9.71 4.51 -3.40
C LYS A 79 8.33 3.84 -3.49
N ALA A 80 7.67 3.57 -2.37
CA ALA A 80 6.31 3.06 -2.35
C ALA A 80 5.30 4.19 -2.64
N GLY A 81 4.29 3.84 -3.46
CA GLY A 81 3.11 4.66 -3.68
C GLY A 81 2.09 4.50 -2.56
N ILE A 82 1.09 5.38 -2.56
CA ILE A 82 -0.04 5.34 -1.64
C ILE A 82 -1.33 5.35 -2.45
N MET A 83 -2.21 4.39 -2.16
CA MET A 83 -3.57 4.35 -2.65
C MET A 83 -4.55 4.49 -1.48
N ASP A 84 -5.77 4.90 -1.78
CA ASP A 84 -6.88 4.81 -0.83
C ASP A 84 -7.84 3.68 -1.17
N GLN A 85 -8.91 3.57 -0.36
CA GLN A 85 -9.93 2.53 -0.48
C GLN A 85 -10.67 2.51 -1.83
N ASP A 86 -10.65 3.61 -2.59
CA ASP A 86 -11.29 3.70 -3.90
C ASP A 86 -10.30 3.36 -5.04
N GLY A 87 -9.09 2.91 -4.71
CA GLY A 87 -7.99 2.71 -5.66
C GLY A 87 -7.41 4.02 -6.21
N LYS A 88 -7.77 5.18 -5.66
CA LYS A 88 -7.21 6.46 -6.11
C LYS A 88 -5.77 6.57 -5.62
N ILE A 89 -4.88 6.90 -6.56
CA ILE A 89 -3.47 7.15 -6.26
C ILE A 89 -3.34 8.51 -5.57
N LEU A 90 -2.93 8.48 -4.30
CA LEU A 90 -2.62 9.67 -3.50
C LEU A 90 -1.15 10.07 -3.65
N LYS A 91 -0.28 9.08 -3.89
CA LYS A 91 1.14 9.27 -4.18
C LYS A 91 1.60 8.17 -5.13
N GLN A 92 2.28 8.55 -6.21
CA GLN A 92 2.79 7.59 -7.18
C GLN A 92 3.89 6.69 -6.59
N ALA A 93 3.87 5.42 -6.98
CA ALA A 93 4.98 4.49 -6.75
C ALA A 93 6.10 4.77 -7.75
N ASP A 94 7.32 4.42 -7.37
CA ASP A 94 8.51 4.51 -8.20
C ASP A 94 9.32 3.22 -8.05
N LEU A 95 10.14 2.90 -9.06
CA LEU A 95 11.02 1.75 -8.97
C LEU A 95 12.30 2.13 -8.22
N PRO A 96 12.84 1.24 -7.38
CA PRO A 96 14.21 1.39 -6.92
C PRO A 96 15.12 1.46 -8.14
N ARG A 97 16.01 2.46 -8.22
CA ARG A 97 16.99 2.53 -9.30
C ARG A 97 17.76 1.21 -9.32
N GLN A 98 17.79 0.53 -10.47
CA GLN A 98 18.76 -0.53 -10.68
C GLN A 98 20.14 0.09 -10.49
N LYS A 99 20.95 -0.50 -9.61
CA LYS A 99 22.38 -0.17 -9.58
C LYS A 99 22.94 -0.66 -10.90
N MET A 100 23.23 0.27 -11.81
CA MET A 100 24.14 0.05 -12.93
C MET A 100 25.52 -0.31 -12.39
#